data_AF-W9AYA1-F1
#
_entry.id   AF-W9AYA1-F1
#
_cell.length_a   1.000
_cell.length_b   1.000
_cell.length_c   1.000
_cell.angle_alpha   90.00
_cell.angle_beta   90.00
_cell.angle_gamma   90.00
#
_symmetry.space_group_name_H-M   'P 1'
#
loop_
_entity.id
_entity.type
_entity.pdbx_description
1 polymer ?
#
loop_
_entity_poly.entity_id
_entity_poly.type
_entity_poly.pdbx_seq_one_letter_code
_entity_poly.pdbx_strand_id
1 'polypeptide(L)'
;MARPDRQAAHSYVDHIAARPEITLSWIRELPALGSSVRTIQRSAMSALTDMLIDLSDSDGFRRAGLAPVSRPLAVILLGGLRELTALTVEDGRPVQDILEPAITASVAVLGAPTSAQDQPG
;
A
#
# COMPACT_ATOMS: atom_id res chain seq x y z
N MET A 1 -9.50 20.72 4.91
CA MET A 1 -10.11 19.45 4.45
C MET A 1 -9.01 18.40 4.48
N ALA A 2 -9.17 17.28 5.21
CA ALA A 2 -8.14 16.24 5.28
C ALA A 2 -7.94 15.59 3.90
N ARG A 3 -6.69 15.36 3.50
CA ARG A 3 -6.39 14.77 2.19
C ARG A 3 -6.63 13.24 2.23
N PRO A 4 -7.26 12.65 1.20
CA PRO A 4 -7.71 11.25 1.23
C PRO A 4 -6.56 10.23 1.30
N ASP A 5 -5.38 10.57 0.80
CA ASP A 5 -4.12 9.83 0.95
C ASP A 5 -3.70 9.68 2.42
N ARG A 6 -3.81 10.75 3.21
CA ARG A 6 -3.48 10.70 4.65
C ARG A 6 -4.45 9.83 5.42
N GLN A 7 -5.75 9.91 5.11
CA GLN A 7 -6.76 9.08 5.76
C GLN A 7 -6.56 7.60 5.44
N ALA A 8 -6.30 7.27 4.18
CA ALA A 8 -6.02 5.91 3.73
C ALA A 8 -4.80 5.32 4.45
N ALA A 9 -3.71 6.09 4.51
CA ALA A 9 -2.49 5.68 5.21
C ALA A 9 -2.75 5.47 6.71
N HIS A 10 -3.51 6.36 7.36
CA HIS A 10 -3.85 6.21 8.78
C HIS A 10 -4.63 4.92 9.05
N SER A 11 -5.70 4.67 8.30
CA SER A 11 -6.50 3.45 8.46
C SER A 11 -5.68 2.17 8.22
N TYR A 12 -4.75 2.19 7.28
CA TYR A 12 -3.85 1.06 7.05
C TYR A 12 -2.90 0.84 8.25
N VAL A 13 -2.28 1.91 8.76
CA VAL A 13 -1.36 1.84 9.91
C VAL A 13 -2.09 1.37 11.16
N ASP A 14 -3.30 1.88 11.43
CA ASP A 14 -4.12 1.46 12.57
C ASP A 14 -4.45 -0.03 12.51
N HIS A 15 -4.77 -0.55 11.32
CA HIS A 15 -5.03 -1.97 11.12
C HIS A 15 -3.82 -2.84 11.47
N ILE A 16 -2.61 -2.44 11.05
CA ILE A 16 -1.38 -3.15 11.39
C ILE A 16 -1.11 -3.05 12.88
N ALA A 17 -1.18 -1.85 13.44
CA ALA A 17 -0.85 -1.57 14.84
C ALA A 17 -1.71 -2.38 15.81
N ALA A 18 -2.92 -2.76 15.40
CA ALA A 18 -3.78 -3.63 16.19
C ALA A 18 -3.20 -5.05 16.40
N ARG A 19 -2.43 -5.57 15.42
CA ARG A 19 -1.92 -6.97 15.40
C ARG A 19 -0.58 -7.10 14.67
N PRO A 20 0.50 -6.41 15.11
CA PRO A 20 1.76 -6.30 14.36
C PRO A 20 2.41 -7.66 14.09
N GLU A 21 2.43 -8.55 15.09
CA GLU A 21 3.03 -9.89 14.95
C GLU A 21 2.30 -10.76 13.92
N ILE A 22 0.98 -10.59 13.79
CA ILE A 22 0.19 -11.33 12.80
C ILE A 22 0.46 -10.80 11.40
N THR A 23 0.57 -9.47 11.26
CA THR A 23 0.97 -8.86 10.00
C THR A 23 2.39 -9.30 9.61
N LEU A 24 3.32 -9.34 10.56
CA LEU A 24 4.70 -9.81 10.32
C LEU A 24 4.74 -11.28 9.89
N SER A 25 4.01 -12.16 10.58
CA SER A 25 3.87 -13.57 10.20
C SER A 25 3.29 -13.72 8.78
N TRP A 26 2.28 -12.92 8.41
CA TRP A 26 1.75 -12.89 7.05
C TRP A 26 2.78 -12.43 5.99
N ILE A 27 3.71 -11.55 6.38
CA ILE A 27 4.76 -11.04 5.48
C ILE A 27 5.89 -12.04 5.30
N ARG A 28 6.39 -12.64 6.39
CA ARG A 28 7.62 -13.45 6.40
C ARG A 28 7.36 -14.96 6.39
N GLU A 29 6.42 -15.44 7.20
CA GLU A 29 6.21 -16.86 7.43
C GLU A 29 5.27 -17.48 6.41
N LEU A 30 4.14 -16.83 6.11
CA LEU A 30 3.14 -17.34 5.16
C LEU A 30 3.74 -17.69 3.78
N PRO A 31 4.63 -16.86 3.17
CA PRO A 31 5.26 -17.20 1.89
C PRO A 31 6.22 -18.41 1.98
N ALA A 32 6.77 -18.68 3.16
CA ALA A 32 7.71 -19.78 3.40
C ALA A 32 7.03 -21.15 3.57
N LEU A 33 5.70 -21.19 3.78
CA LEU A 33 4.92 -22.43 3.95
C LEU A 33 4.77 -23.27 2.67
N GLY A 34 5.39 -22.87 1.56
CA GLY A 34 5.48 -23.65 0.34
C GLY A 34 4.30 -23.51 -0.62
N SER A 35 4.24 -24.40 -1.61
CA SER A 35 3.36 -24.30 -2.77
C SER A 35 1.86 -24.26 -2.42
N SER A 36 1.46 -24.97 -1.36
CA SER A 36 0.08 -25.07 -0.89
C SER A 36 -0.52 -23.72 -0.49
N VAL A 37 0.31 -22.80 0.01
CA VAL A 37 -0.14 -21.48 0.51
C VAL A 37 0.09 -20.37 -0.52
N ARG A 38 0.93 -20.62 -1.53
CA ARG A 38 1.28 -19.63 -2.58
C ARG A 38 0.07 -19.11 -3.34
N THR A 39 -0.95 -19.93 -3.57
CA THR A 39 -2.19 -19.49 -4.23
C THR A 39 -2.97 -18.53 -3.32
N ILE A 40 -3.14 -18.87 -2.04
CA ILE A 40 -3.81 -18.02 -1.06
C ILE A 40 -3.10 -16.68 -0.92
N GLN A 41 -1.76 -16.70 -0.79
CA GLN A 41 -0.95 -15.50 -0.70
C GLN A 41 -1.13 -14.60 -1.94
N ARG A 42 -1.09 -15.17 -3.15
CA ARG A 42 -1.28 -14.40 -4.39
C ARG A 42 -2.67 -13.82 -4.52
N SER A 43 -3.71 -14.59 -4.16
CA SER A 43 -5.08 -14.10 -4.15
C SER A 43 -5.27 -12.95 -3.17
N ALA A 44 -4.71 -13.07 -1.95
CA ALA A 44 -4.75 -11.99 -0.97
C ALA A 44 -4.03 -10.72 -1.46
N MET A 45 -2.83 -10.86 -2.05
CA MET A 45 -2.10 -9.73 -2.64
C MET A 45 -2.85 -9.10 -3.82
N SER A 46 -3.50 -9.91 -4.66
CA SER A 46 -4.34 -9.39 -5.75
C SER A 46 -5.50 -8.58 -5.20
N ALA A 47 -6.23 -9.10 -4.21
CA ALA A 47 -7.36 -8.41 -3.61
C ALA A 47 -6.96 -7.08 -2.94
N LEU A 48 -5.81 -7.04 -2.26
CA LEU A 48 -5.26 -5.79 -1.72
C LEU A 48 -4.88 -4.79 -2.81
N THR A 49 -4.34 -5.29 -3.93
CA THR A 49 -4.00 -4.46 -5.08
C THR A 49 -5.25 -3.85 -5.69
N ASP A 50 -6.31 -4.65 -5.85
CA ASP A 50 -7.60 -4.22 -6.39
C ASP A 50 -8.23 -3.15 -5.48
N MET A 51 -8.24 -3.40 -4.17
CA MET A 51 -8.73 -2.44 -3.17
C MET A 51 -7.99 -1.10 -3.25
N LEU A 52 -6.67 -1.09 -3.44
CA LEU A 52 -5.89 0.14 -3.55
C LEU A 52 -6.22 0.93 -4.84
N ILE A 53 -6.42 0.22 -5.94
CA ILE A 53 -6.86 0.82 -7.22
C ILE A 53 -8.25 1.45 -7.03
N ASP A 54 -9.21 0.70 -6.50
CA ASP A 54 -10.58 1.17 -6.28
C ASP A 54 -10.62 2.39 -5.33
N LEU A 55 -9.80 2.37 -4.27
CA LEU A 55 -9.67 3.51 -3.34
C LEU A 55 -9.13 4.75 -4.04
N SER A 56 -8.13 4.59 -4.91
CA SER A 56 -7.53 5.70 -5.67
C SER A 56 -8.46 6.26 -6.76
N ASP A 57 -9.44 5.47 -7.22
CA ASP A 57 -10.49 5.94 -8.13
C ASP A 57 -11.71 6.52 -7.39
N SER A 58 -11.68 6.62 -6.06
CA SER A 58 -12.79 7.24 -5.32
C SER A 58 -12.92 8.75 -5.60
N ASP A 59 -14.12 9.30 -5.41
CA ASP A 59 -14.40 10.73 -5.56
C ASP A 59 -13.53 11.63 -4.67
N GLY A 60 -12.99 11.09 -3.58
CA GLY A 60 -12.03 11.80 -2.73
C GLY A 60 -10.72 12.09 -3.47
N PHE A 61 -10.13 11.06 -4.09
CA PHE A 61 -8.87 11.16 -4.83
C PHE A 61 -9.04 11.94 -6.14
N ARG A 62 -10.14 11.73 -6.87
CA ARG A 62 -10.45 12.49 -8.09
C ARG A 62 -10.56 14.00 -7.82
N ARG A 63 -11.25 14.41 -6.75
CA ARG A 63 -11.34 15.82 -6.34
C ARG A 63 -9.99 16.42 -5.92
N ALA A 64 -9.05 15.59 -5.48
CA ALA A 64 -7.68 16.01 -5.17
C ALA A 64 -6.79 16.12 -6.43
N GLY A 65 -7.32 15.85 -7.62
CA GLY A 65 -6.57 15.89 -8.88
C GLY A 65 -5.59 14.72 -9.04
N LEU A 66 -5.77 13.65 -8.28
CA LEU A 66 -4.93 12.45 -8.34
C LEU A 66 -5.57 11.45 -9.30
N ALA A 67 -4.78 10.98 -10.28
CA ALA A 67 -5.20 9.89 -11.15
C ALA A 67 -5.26 8.57 -10.36
N PRO A 68 -6.16 7.64 -10.72
CA PRO A 68 -6.15 6.30 -10.16
C PRO A 68 -4.78 5.64 -10.36
N VAL A 69 -4.32 4.92 -9.34
CA VAL A 69 -3.04 4.23 -9.40
C VAL A 69 -3.12 3.08 -10.40
N SER A 70 -2.10 2.95 -11.24
CA SER A 70 -1.99 1.77 -12.11
C SER A 70 -1.71 0.52 -11.28
N ARG A 71 -2.15 -0.66 -11.74
CA ARG A 71 -1.88 -1.92 -11.05
C ARG A 71 -0.39 -2.14 -10.70
N PRO A 72 0.60 -1.90 -11.61
CA PRO A 72 2.01 -2.03 -11.26
C PRO A 72 2.45 -1.10 -10.13
N LEU A 73 1.98 0.16 -10.13
CA LEU A 73 2.28 1.11 -9.06
C LEU A 73 1.61 0.72 -7.74
N ALA A 74 0.39 0.17 -7.78
CA ALA A 74 -0.28 -0.36 -6.60
C ALA A 74 0.51 -1.52 -5.97
N VAL A 75 1.05 -2.44 -6.79
CA VAL A 75 1.93 -3.53 -6.32
C VAL A 75 3.21 -2.97 -5.68
N ILE A 76 3.82 -1.95 -6.28
CA ILE A 76 5.01 -1.29 -5.73
C ILE A 76 4.70 -0.68 -4.35
N LEU A 77 3.59 0.06 -4.23
CA LEU A 77 3.17 0.68 -2.96
C LEU A 77 2.93 -0.38 -1.89
N LEU A 78 2.16 -1.43 -2.19
CA LEU A 78 1.88 -2.51 -1.25
C LEU A 78 3.15 -3.29 -0.86
N GLY A 79 4.05 -3.52 -1.81
CA GLY A 79 5.32 -4.19 -1.58
C GLY A 79 6.22 -3.39 -0.64
N GLY A 80 6.42 -2.11 -0.93
CA GLY A 80 7.24 -1.22 -0.09
C GLY A 80 6.66 -1.03 1.30
N LEU A 81 5.34 -0.89 1.42
CA LEU A 81 4.66 -0.70 2.69
C LEU A 81 4.69 -1.95 3.58
N ARG A 82 4.53 -3.14 2.98
CA ARG A 82 4.75 -4.41 3.68
C ARG A 82 6.18 -4.54 4.18
N GLU A 83 7.17 -4.19 3.35
CA GLU A 83 8.58 -4.29 3.77
C GLU A 83 8.91 -3.30 4.88
N LEU A 84 8.47 -2.04 4.77
CA LEU A 84 8.64 -1.05 5.82
C LEU A 84 7.98 -1.47 7.14
N THR A 85 6.80 -2.08 7.06
CA THR A 85 6.11 -2.65 8.22
C THR A 85 6.96 -3.75 8.86
N ALA A 86 7.46 -4.70 8.07
CA ALA A 86 8.26 -5.81 8.58
C ALA A 86 9.53 -5.31 9.29
N LEU A 87 10.29 -4.43 8.64
CA LEU A 87 11.49 -3.82 9.23
C LEU A 87 11.17 -3.09 10.55
N THR A 88 10.08 -2.34 10.59
CA THR A 88 9.69 -1.59 11.80
C THR A 88 9.35 -2.52 12.96
N VAL A 89 8.59 -3.59 12.72
CA VAL A 89 8.23 -4.57 13.76
C VAL A 89 9.47 -5.38 14.18
N GLU A 90 10.30 -5.82 13.22
CA GLU A 90 11.54 -6.56 13.47
C GLU A 90 12.54 -5.75 14.31
N ASP A 91 12.61 -4.44 14.10
CA ASP A 91 13.44 -3.51 14.89
C ASP A 91 12.84 -3.18 16.28
N GLY A 92 11.67 -3.74 16.62
CA GLY A 92 10.95 -3.42 17.86
C GLY A 92 10.47 -1.96 17.93
N ARG A 93 10.33 -1.30 16.78
CA ARG A 93 9.92 0.10 16.70
C ARG A 93 8.40 0.23 16.69
N PRO A 94 7.87 1.38 17.12
CA PRO A 94 6.44 1.61 17.07
C PRO A 94 5.92 1.64 15.63
N VAL A 95 4.87 0.88 15.31
CA VAL A 95 4.30 0.79 13.95
C VAL A 95 3.87 2.16 13.40
N GLN A 96 3.47 3.10 14.26
CA GLN A 96 3.11 4.45 13.85
C GLN A 96 4.24 5.20 13.13
N ASP A 97 5.50 4.80 13.32
CA ASP A 97 6.66 5.38 12.64
C ASP A 97 6.58 5.22 11.11
N ILE A 98 5.79 4.28 10.61
CA ILE A 98 5.63 4.05 9.17
C ILE A 98 4.70 5.06 8.50
N LEU A 99 3.90 5.82 9.27
CA LEU A 99 2.81 6.64 8.73
C LEU A 99 3.30 7.75 7.80
N GLU A 100 4.21 8.61 8.26
CA GLU A 100 4.72 9.72 7.43
C GLU A 100 5.54 9.23 6.22
N PRO A 101 6.42 8.21 6.34
CA PRO A 101 7.05 7.59 5.18
C PRO A 101 6.03 7.01 4.17
N ALA A 102 4.98 6.34 4.64
CA ALA A 102 3.94 5.76 3.78
C ALA A 102 3.15 6.84 3.02
N ILE A 103 2.78 7.94 3.69
CA ILE A 103 2.14 9.09 3.06
C ILE A 103 3.08 9.70 2.00
N THR A 104 4.34 9.92 2.36
CA THR A 104 5.34 10.52 1.46
C THR A 104 5.52 9.69 0.19
N ALA A 105 5.66 8.37 0.33
CA ALA A 105 5.78 7.45 -0.80
C ALA A 105 4.50 7.44 -1.66
N SER A 106 3.33 7.43 -1.03
CA SER A 106 2.04 7.45 -1.74
C SER A 106 1.87 8.73 -2.56
N VAL A 107 2.19 9.89 -1.99
CA VAL A 107 2.13 11.18 -2.70
C VAL A 107 3.14 11.22 -3.85
N ALA A 108 4.36 10.73 -3.66
CA ALA A 108 5.38 10.70 -4.70
C ALA A 108 4.96 9.81 -5.88
N VAL A 109 4.36 8.66 -5.60
CA VAL A 109 3.89 7.71 -6.64
C VAL A 109 2.64 8.22 -7.35
N LEU A 110 1.69 8.83 -6.62
CA LEU A 110 0.44 9.35 -7.19
C LEU A 110 0.58 10.70 -7.88
N GLY A 111 1.54 11.52 -7.46
CA GLY A 111 1.83 12.83 -8.03
C GLY A 111 2.78 12.79 -9.23
N ALA A 112 3.34 11.62 -9.58
CA ALA A 112 4.20 11.48 -10.75
C ALA A 112 3.35 11.61 -12.03
N PRO A 113 3.73 12.49 -12.98
CA PRO A 113 3.01 12.59 -14.25
C PRO A 113 3.06 11.23 -14.97
N THR A 114 1.90 10.72 -15.35
CA THR A 114 1.79 9.49 -16.15
C THR A 114 2.50 9.74 -17.48
N SER A 115 3.72 9.24 -17.63
CA SER A 115 4.60 9.54 -18.78
C SER A 115 4.17 8.85 -20.08
N ALA A 116 2.87 8.64 -20.31
CA ALA A 116 2.36 7.84 -21.43
C ALA A 116 1.12 8.41 -22.13
N GLN A 117 0.68 9.64 -21.82
CA GLN A 117 -0.43 10.28 -22.55
C GLN A 117 -0.16 11.76 -22.77
N ASP A 118 0.83 12.08 -23.60
CA ASP A 118 0.86 13.32 -24.38
C ASP A 118 1.97 13.22 -25.43
N GLN A 119 1.65 12.57 -26.54
CA GLN A 119 2.35 12.80 -27.80
C GLN A 119 1.26 13.06 -28.84
N PRO A 120 0.91 14.33 -29.12
CA PRO A 120 0.02 14.63 -30.22
C PRO A 120 0.77 14.35 -31.52
N GLY A 121 0.12 13.57 -32.40
CA GLY A 121 0.53 13.42 -33.80
C GLY A 121 0.29 14.66 -34.63
#